data_AF-A0AA40NDI4-F1
#
_entry.id   AF-A0AA40NDI4-F1
#
_cell.length_a   1.000
_cell.length_b   1.000
_cell.length_c   1.000
_cell.angle_alpha   90.00
_cell.angle_beta   90.00
_cell.angle_gamma   90.00
#
_symmetry.space_group_name_H-M   'P 1'
#
loop_
_entity.id
_entity.type
_entity.pdbx_description
1 polymer ?
#
loop_
_entity_poly.entity_id
_entity_poly.type
_entity_poly.pdbx_seq_one_letter_code
_entity_poly.pdbx_strand_id
1 'polypeptide(L)' 'NRAVANQRMTGSNARWKWTTDYNRRSIAETAMYRVKQLFGGSLTLRDYDGQVAEAMALVRALNKMTKAGMPESVRIA' A
#
# COMPACT_ATOMS: atom_id res chain seq x y z
N ASN A 1 -25.90 -5.35 10.12
CA ASN A 1 -24.53 -5.81 9.85
C ASN A 1 -23.93 -6.41 11.14
N ARG A 2 -23.55 -7.70 11.15
CA ARG A 2 -23.05 -8.42 12.34
C ARG A 2 -21.74 -7.86 12.89
N ALA A 3 -20.83 -7.39 12.04
CA ALA A 3 -19.56 -6.80 12.46
C ALA A 3 -19.79 -5.50 13.26
N VAL A 4 -20.68 -4.64 12.76
CA VAL A 4 -21.05 -3.38 13.43
C VAL A 4 -21.73 -3.62 14.79
N ALA A 5 -22.61 -4.63 14.89
CA ALA A 5 -23.23 -4.99 16.17
C ALA A 5 -22.18 -5.49 17.18
N ASN A 6 -21.25 -6.35 16.74
CA ASN A 6 -20.19 -6.87 17.61
C ASN A 6 -19.23 -5.76 18.09
N GLN A 7 -18.90 -4.80 17.22
CA GLN A 7 -18.10 -3.64 17.59
C GLN A 7 -18.78 -2.75 18.63
N ARG A 8 -20.10 -2.51 18.50
CA ARG A 8 -20.86 -1.72 19.48
C ARG A 8 -20.93 -2.38 20.85
N MET A 9 -21.02 -3.72 20.90
CA MET A 9 -21.09 -4.47 22.16
C MET A 9 -19.73 -4.62 22.85
N THR A 10 -18.66 -4.81 22.08
CA THR A 10 -17.32 -5.12 22.62
C THR A 10 -16.38 -3.91 22.66
N GLY A 11 -16.75 -2.80 22.02
CA GLY A 11 -15.87 -1.65 21.80
C GLY A 11 -14.70 -1.93 20.85
N SER A 12 -14.61 -3.13 20.26
CA SER A 12 -13.46 -3.59 19.48
C SER A 12 -13.88 -4.10 18.11
N ASN A 13 -13.07 -3.77 17.10
CA ASN A 13 -13.23 -4.31 15.75
C ASN A 13 -12.21 -5.43 15.44
N ALA A 14 -11.51 -5.95 16.46
CA ALA A 14 -10.43 -6.92 16.28
C ALA A 14 -10.88 -8.20 15.58
N ARG A 15 -12.06 -8.73 15.96
CA ARG A 15 -12.63 -9.93 15.33
C ARG A 15 -12.84 -9.74 13.84
N TRP A 16 -13.45 -8.62 13.45
CA TRP A 16 -13.65 -8.30 12.04
C TRP A 16 -12.31 -8.18 11.31
N LYS A 17 -11.34 -7.45 11.87
CA LYS A 17 -10.01 -7.29 11.26
C LYS A 17 -9.33 -8.63 11.00
N TRP A 18 -9.40 -9.56 11.95
CA TRP A 18 -8.83 -10.89 11.82
C TRP A 18 -9.55 -11.73 10.76
N THR A 19 -10.89 -11.75 10.80
CA THR A 19 -11.70 -12.56 9.84
C THR A 19 -11.66 -12.04 8.41
N THR A 20 -11.22 -10.80 8.18
CA THR A 20 -11.22 -10.16 6.85
C THR A 20 -9.83 -9.96 6.27
N ASP A 21 -8.78 -10.41 6.96
CA ASP A 21 -7.38 -10.15 6.62
C ASP A 21 -7.09 -8.64 6.43
N TYR A 22 -7.78 -7.81 7.23
CA TYR A 22 -7.75 -6.35 7.10
C TYR A 22 -6.34 -5.79 7.23
N ASN A 23 -5.55 -6.33 8.17
CA ASN A 23 -4.19 -5.85 8.40
C ASN A 23 -3.31 -6.04 7.17
N ARG A 24 -3.44 -7.17 6.46
CA ARG A 24 -2.69 -7.40 5.21
C ARG A 24 -3.14 -6.43 4.13
N ARG A 25 -4.45 -6.22 3.99
CA ARG A 25 -5.00 -5.26 3.03
C ARG A 25 -4.53 -3.83 3.33
N SER A 26 -4.60 -3.38 4.58
CA SER A 26 -4.18 -2.03 4.96
C SER A 26 -2.69 -1.78 4.71
N ILE A 27 -1.84 -2.81 4.88
CA ILE A 27 -0.41 -2.72 4.55
C ILE A 27 -0.23 -2.55 3.04
N ALA A 28 -0.90 -3.36 2.23
CA ALA A 28 -0.82 -3.27 0.77
C ALA A 28 -1.35 -1.92 0.24
N GLU A 29 -2.48 -1.45 0.78
CA GLU A 29 -3.05 -0.13 0.43
C GLU A 29 -2.08 1.00 0.76
N THR A 30 -1.45 0.96 1.93
CA THR A 30 -0.45 1.96 2.34
C THR A 30 0.79 1.91 1.45
N ALA A 31 1.28 0.73 1.09
CA ALA A 31 2.39 0.57 0.15
C ALA A 31 2.05 1.15 -1.23
N MET A 32 0.86 0.82 -1.77
CA MET A 32 0.41 1.34 -3.06
C MET A 32 0.15 2.85 -3.04
N TYR A 33 -0.35 3.40 -1.93
CA TYR A 33 -0.47 4.85 -1.76
C TYR A 33 0.91 5.53 -1.90
N ARG A 34 1.94 4.99 -1.24
CA ARG A 34 3.31 5.53 -1.34
C ARG A 34 3.87 5.40 -2.76
N VAL A 35 3.63 4.28 -3.45
CA VAL A 35 4.02 4.14 -4.87
C VAL A 35 3.42 5.26 -5.70
N LYS A 36 2.12 5.51 -5.56
CA LYS A 36 1.40 6.54 -6.34
C LYS A 36 1.90 7.96 -6.05
N GLN A 37 2.21 8.27 -4.80
CA GLN A 37 2.72 9.59 -4.41
C GLN A 37 4.14 9.85 -4.90
N LEU A 38 5.01 8.84 -4.80
CA LEU A 38 6.44 9.00 -5.07
C LEU A 38 6.78 8.84 -6.56
N PHE A 39 6.10 7.92 -7.24
CA PHE A 39 6.44 7.52 -8.61
C PHE A 39 5.34 7.82 -9.64
N GLY A 40 4.21 8.35 -9.20
CA GLY A 40 3.05 8.59 -10.05
C GLY A 40 2.06 7.42 -10.07
N GLY A 41 0.87 7.69 -10.61
CA GLY A 41 -0.27 6.78 -10.54
C GLY A 41 -0.38 5.74 -11.66
N SER A 42 0.57 5.73 -12.60
CA SER A 42 0.50 4.94 -13.83
C SER A 42 1.85 4.32 -14.19
N LEU A 43 1.80 3.19 -14.90
CA LEU A 43 2.95 2.62 -15.59
C LEU A 43 3.09 3.31 -16.96
N THR A 44 4.32 3.51 -17.40
CA THR A 44 4.67 4.26 -18.61
C THR A 44 4.98 3.35 -19.79
N LEU A 45 5.44 2.13 -19.53
CA LEU A 45 5.75 1.16 -20.57
C LEU A 45 4.47 0.52 -21.14
N ARG A 46 4.52 0.20 -22.44
CA ARG A 46 3.33 -0.20 -23.22
C ARG A 46 3.21 -1.71 -23.42
N ASP A 47 4.33 -2.43 -23.41
CA ASP A 47 4.34 -3.89 -23.42
C ASP A 47 4.19 -4.45 -22.00
N TYR A 48 3.60 -5.64 -21.89
CA TYR A 48 3.30 -6.25 -20.60
C TYR A 48 4.56 -6.53 -19.78
N ASP A 49 5.60 -7.08 -20.40
CA ASP A 49 6.86 -7.40 -19.71
C ASP A 49 7.56 -6.13 -19.21
N GLY A 50 7.50 -5.06 -20.00
CA GLY A 50 7.90 -3.70 -19.62
C GLY A 50 7.13 -3.21 -18.39
N GLN A 51 5.81 -3.33 -18.38
CA GLN A 51 4.99 -2.96 -17.21
C GLN A 51 5.35 -3.77 -15.96
N VAL A 52 5.61 -5.07 -16.09
CA VAL A 52 6.05 -5.92 -14.98
C VAL A 52 7.41 -5.47 -14.46
N ALA A 53 8.37 -5.22 -15.36
CA ALA A 53 9.71 -4.76 -15.00
C ALA A 53 9.68 -3.38 -14.33
N GLU A 54 8.87 -2.45 -14.85
CA GLU A 54 8.65 -1.12 -14.29
C GLU A 54 8.08 -1.22 -12.87
N ALA A 55 6.99 -1.98 -12.69
CA ALA A 55 6.40 -2.19 -11.37
C ALA A 55 7.40 -2.81 -10.38
N MET A 56 8.19 -3.79 -10.80
CA MET A 56 9.25 -4.37 -9.98
C MET A 56 10.33 -3.34 -9.58
N ALA A 57 10.73 -2.46 -10.50
CA ALA A 57 11.68 -1.39 -10.22
C ALA A 57 11.13 -0.39 -9.19
N LEU A 58 9.86 0.04 -9.34
CA LEU A 58 9.20 0.93 -8.39
C LEU A 58 9.13 0.32 -6.98
N VAL A 59 8.76 -0.96 -6.87
CA VAL A 59 8.72 -1.68 -5.58
C VAL A 59 10.11 -1.80 -4.97
N ARG A 60 11.14 -2.12 -5.76
CA ARG A 60 12.53 -2.18 -5.29
C ARG A 60 13.01 -0.83 -4.77
N ALA A 61 12.69 0.26 -5.46
CA ALA A 61 12.99 1.62 -5.02
C ALA A 61 12.28 1.97 -3.71
N LEU A 62 10.97 1.68 -3.60
CA LEU A 62 10.20 1.89 -2.38
C LEU A 62 10.77 1.12 -1.17
N ASN A 63 11.18 -0.13 -1.40
CA ASN A 63 11.79 -0.96 -0.36
C ASN A 63 13.14 -0.40 0.10
N LYS A 64 13.95 0.14 -0.82
CA LYS A 64 15.19 0.86 -0.46
C LYS A 64 14.90 2.08 0.40
N MET A 65 13.95 2.93 0.01
CA MET A 65 13.56 4.10 0.81
C MET A 65 13.03 3.71 2.19
N THR A 66 12.26 2.63 2.28
CA THR A 66 11.75 2.12 3.56
C THR A 66 12.88 1.65 4.47
N LYS A 67 13.88 0.94 3.93
CA LYS A 67 15.09 0.54 4.68
C LYS A 67 15.94 1.74 5.12
N ALA A 68 15.90 2.83 4.37
CA ALA A 68 16.62 4.06 4.67
C ALA A 68 15.90 4.99 5.67
N GLY A 69 14.82 4.53 6.32
CA GLY A 69 14.10 5.33 7.32
C GLY A 69 12.97 6.21 6.76
N MET A 70 12.47 5.91 5.56
CA MET A 70 11.35 6.62 4.92
C MET A 70 11.63 8.13 4.73
N PRO A 71 12.65 8.50 3.94
CA PRO A 71 12.98 9.90 3.70
C PRO A 71 11.83 10.65 3.03
N GLU A 72 11.74 11.95 3.31
CA GLU A 72 10.81 12.86 2.62
C GLU A 72 11.26 13.06 1.17
N SER A 73 10.31 12.93 0.23
CA SER A 73 10.55 13.14 -1.19
C SER A 73 10.05 14.52 -1.59
N VAL A 74 10.95 15.36 -2.10
CA VAL A 74 10.62 16.69 -2.60
C VAL A 74 10.68 16.67 -4.13
N ARG A 75 9.60 17.10 -4.79
CA ARG A 75 9.59 17.29 -6.24
C ARG A 75 10.31 18.59 -6.56
N ILE A 76 11.43 18.52 -7.29
CA ILE A 76 12.14 19.70 -7.80
C ILE A 76 11.47 20.07 -9.14
N ALA A 77 11.06 21.34 -9.25
CA ALA A 77 10.41 21.91 -10.43
C ALA A 77 11.40 22.16 -11.57
#